data_AF-A0A2H3CXE6-F1
#
_entry.id   AF-A0A2H3CXE6-F1
#
_cell.length_a   1.000
_cell.length_b   1.000
_cell.length_c   1.000
_cell.angle_alpha   90.00
_cell.angle_beta   90.00
_cell.angle_gamma   90.00
#
_symmetry.space_group_name_H-M   'P 1'
#
loop_
_entity.id
_entity.type
_entity.pdbx_description
1 polymer ?
#
loop_
_entity_poly.entity_id
_entity_poly.type
_entity_poly.pdbx_seq_one_letter_code
_entity_poly.pdbx_strand_id
1 'polypeptide(L)'
;TVISLSALLAEATSNQTYLDAAIESANFIQSHLLNPSNIVLDSVSSMSKESCLVDSAMYSYNSGIFIEGLVILADITHNTSTEALYVLTNPGCLHTEP
;
A
#
# COMPACT_ATOMS: atom_id res chain seq x y z
N THR A 1 -2.80 3.70 6.79
CA THR A 1 -3.31 5.08 6.98
C THR A 1 -2.40 6.14 6.38
N VAL A 2 -1.06 6.06 6.55
CA VAL A 2 -0.11 7.05 6.00
C VAL A 2 -0.08 7.07 4.47
N ILE A 3 -0.16 5.92 3.79
CA ILE A 3 -0.15 5.83 2.32
C ILE A 3 -1.31 6.61 1.69
N SER A 4 -2.57 6.30 2.04
CA SER A 4 -3.76 6.89 1.42
C SER A 4 -3.87 8.39 1.70
N LEU A 5 -3.58 8.82 2.93
CA LEU A 5 -3.57 10.24 3.27
C LEU A 5 -2.51 11.01 2.47
N SER A 6 -1.30 10.48 2.39
CA SER A 6 -0.21 11.11 1.65
C SER A 6 -0.52 11.16 0.15
N ALA A 7 -1.09 10.10 -0.41
CA ALA A 7 -1.50 10.07 -1.82
C ALA A 7 -2.58 11.12 -2.12
N LEU A 8 -3.62 11.22 -1.30
CA LEU A 8 -4.66 12.26 -1.44
C LEU A 8 -4.10 13.67 -1.32
N LEU A 9 -3.17 13.91 -0.38
CA LEU A 9 -2.52 15.20 -0.25
C LEU A 9 -1.64 15.51 -1.45
N ALA A 10 -0.93 14.52 -2.01
CA ALA A 10 -0.14 14.68 -3.22
C ALA A 10 -1.02 15.03 -4.43
N GLU A 11 -2.14 14.33 -4.61
CA GLU A 11 -3.13 14.61 -5.66
C GLU A 11 -3.68 16.04 -5.55
N ALA A 12 -4.16 16.41 -4.36
CA ALA A 12 -4.83 17.69 -4.15
C ALA A 12 -3.88 18.91 -4.20
N THR A 13 -2.60 18.72 -3.92
CA THR A 13 -1.64 19.84 -3.77
C THR A 13 -0.49 19.82 -4.77
N SER A 14 -0.33 18.74 -5.53
CA SER A 14 0.84 18.49 -6.38
C SER A 14 2.18 18.65 -5.64
N ASN A 15 2.19 18.44 -4.32
CA ASN A 15 3.38 18.63 -3.49
C ASN A 15 4.21 17.33 -3.42
N GLN A 16 5.47 17.43 -3.84
CA GLN A 16 6.41 16.32 -3.89
C GLN A 16 6.62 15.63 -2.54
N THR A 17 6.59 16.37 -1.42
CA THR A 17 6.77 15.78 -0.10
C THR A 17 5.70 14.75 0.23
N TYR A 18 4.45 15.00 -0.16
CA TYR A 18 3.36 14.04 0.04
C TYR A 18 3.47 12.86 -0.94
N LEU A 19 3.91 13.12 -2.17
CA LEU A 19 4.15 12.07 -3.15
C LEU A 19 5.24 11.10 -2.67
N ASP A 20 6.38 11.64 -2.21
CA ASP A 20 7.49 10.85 -1.66
C ASP A 20 7.03 10.03 -0.45
N ALA A 21 6.27 10.64 0.46
CA ALA A 21 5.72 9.94 1.64
C ALA A 21 4.78 8.79 1.25
N ALA A 22 3.96 8.96 0.21
CA ALA A 22 3.09 7.90 -0.29
C ALA A 22 3.90 6.75 -0.91
N ILE A 23 4.91 7.07 -1.73
CA ILE A 23 5.81 6.08 -2.35
C ILE A 23 6.56 5.27 -1.29
N GLU A 24 7.20 5.93 -0.32
CA GLU A 24 7.95 5.26 0.74
C GLU A 24 7.03 4.38 1.61
N SER A 25 5.81 4.85 1.89
CA SER A 25 4.82 4.05 2.61
C SER A 25 4.42 2.80 1.82
N ALA A 26 4.25 2.92 0.50
CA ALA A 26 3.91 1.79 -0.36
C ALA A 26 5.04 0.75 -0.40
N ASN A 27 6.28 1.23 -0.56
CA ASN A 27 7.48 0.40 -0.58
C ASN A 27 7.66 -0.37 0.73
N PHE A 28 7.43 0.29 1.87
CA PHE A 28 7.50 -0.37 3.18
C PHE A 28 6.48 -1.50 3.33
N ILE A 29 5.21 -1.24 2.98
CA ILE A 29 4.15 -2.26 3.05
C ILE A 29 4.47 -3.43 2.13
N GLN A 30 4.88 -3.15 0.89
CA GLN A 30 5.24 -4.18 -0.09
C GLN A 30 6.41 -5.06 0.40
N SER A 31 7.42 -4.44 1.02
CA SER A 31 8.65 -5.13 1.41
C SER A 31 8.52 -5.93 2.71
N HIS A 32 7.60 -5.55 3.59
CA HIS A 32 7.58 -6.08 4.96
C HIS A 32 6.23 -6.60 5.45
N LEU A 33 5.13 -6.17 4.85
CA LEU A 33 3.78 -6.46 5.34
C LEU A 33 2.91 -7.21 4.33
N LEU A 34 3.41 -7.56 3.14
CA LEU A 34 2.69 -8.47 2.26
C LEU A 34 3.05 -9.92 2.57
N ASN A 35 2.03 -10.75 2.76
CA ASN A 35 2.21 -12.19 2.78
C ASN A 35 2.33 -12.75 1.33
N PRO A 36 2.65 -14.05 1.14
CA PRO A 36 2.77 -14.65 -0.19
C PRO A 36 1.50 -14.61 -1.06
N SER A 37 0.34 -14.30 -0.47
CA SER A 37 -0.94 -14.12 -1.15
C SER A 37 -1.30 -12.65 -1.38
N ASN A 38 -0.33 -11.72 -1.22
CA ASN A 38 -0.51 -10.28 -1.35
C ASN A 38 -1.55 -9.67 -0.40
N ILE A 39 -1.74 -10.27 0.78
CA ILE A 39 -2.60 -9.70 1.82
C ILE A 39 -1.73 -8.94 2.82
N VAL A 40 -2.18 -7.73 3.17
CA VAL A 40 -1.47 -6.85 4.10
C VAL A 40 -1.65 -7.38 5.54
N LEU A 41 -0.52 -7.68 6.17
CA LEU A 41 -0.36 -8.06 7.57
C LEU A 41 -0.47 -6.84 8.50
N ASP A 42 -0.60 -7.06 9.80
CA ASP A 42 -1.01 -5.99 10.71
C ASP A 42 0.09 -4.99 11.04
N SER A 43 1.22 -5.45 11.56
CA SER A 43 2.25 -4.54 12.07
C SER A 43 3.63 -5.18 12.17
N VAL A 44 4.65 -4.32 12.32
CA VAL A 44 6.01 -4.72 12.70
C VAL A 44 6.26 -4.25 14.13
N SER A 45 6.65 -5.17 15.01
CA SER A 45 6.92 -4.84 16.40
C SER A 45 8.23 -4.06 16.57
N SER A 46 8.16 -2.94 17.28
CA SER A 46 9.36 -2.20 17.72
C SER A 46 9.85 -2.61 19.10
N MET A 47 9.25 -3.64 19.72
CA MET A 47 9.68 -4.09 21.05
C MET A 47 11.05 -4.75 20.96
N SER A 48 11.96 -4.36 21.86
CA SER A 48 13.36 -4.80 21.84
C SER A 48 13.54 -6.32 21.89
N LYS A 49 12.59 -7.03 22.52
CA LYS A 49 12.58 -8.49 22.62
C LYS A 49 12.02 -9.19 21.38
N GLU A 50 11.34 -8.45 20.52
CA GLU A 50 10.62 -8.96 19.37
C GLU A 50 11.32 -8.65 18.05
N SER A 51 12.45 -7.94 18.05
CA SER A 51 13.37 -7.84 16.90
C SER A 51 12.70 -7.64 15.53
N CYS A 52 11.75 -6.72 15.41
CA CYS A 52 11.01 -6.46 14.18
C CYS A 52 10.15 -7.65 13.69
N LEU A 53 9.63 -8.47 14.59
CA LEU A 53 8.66 -9.51 14.27
C LEU A 53 7.41 -8.89 13.65
N VAL A 54 6.92 -9.53 12.60
CA VAL A 54 5.70 -9.15 11.90
C VAL A 54 4.51 -9.85 12.56
N ASP A 55 3.49 -9.10 12.94
CA ASP A 55 2.20 -9.65 13.35
C ASP A 55 1.45 -10.14 12.10
N SER A 56 1.23 -11.45 12.03
CA SER A 56 0.56 -12.11 10.90
C SER A 56 -0.97 -11.95 10.89
N ALA A 57 -1.57 -11.20 11.82
CA ALA A 57 -3.00 -10.92 11.79
C ALA A 57 -3.40 -10.23 10.47
N MET A 58 -4.54 -10.64 9.93
CA MET A 58 -5.03 -10.19 8.63
C MET A 58 -6.39 -9.52 8.83
N TYR A 59 -6.39 -8.19 8.76
CA TYR A 59 -7.61 -7.41 8.80
C TYR A 59 -7.90 -6.81 7.44
N SER A 60 -9.16 -6.91 6.98
CA SER A 60 -9.57 -6.44 5.66
C SER A 60 -9.27 -4.95 5.44
N TYR A 61 -9.36 -4.12 6.49
CA TYR A 61 -9.07 -2.69 6.38
C TYR A 61 -7.60 -2.39 6.04
N ASN A 62 -6.64 -3.25 6.42
CA ASN A 62 -5.23 -3.05 6.09
C ASN A 62 -5.02 -3.12 4.57
N SER A 63 -5.53 -4.17 3.93
CA SER A 63 -5.50 -4.30 2.48
C SER A 63 -6.35 -3.23 1.78
N GLY A 64 -7.54 -2.92 2.31
CA GLY A 64 -8.42 -1.91 1.71
C GLY A 64 -7.79 -0.52 1.65
N ILE A 65 -7.19 -0.07 2.75
CA ILE A 65 -6.48 1.22 2.81
C ILE A 65 -5.26 1.22 1.89
N PHE A 66 -4.51 0.11 1.84
CA PHE A 66 -3.36 -0.01 0.95
C PHE A 66 -3.76 0.09 -0.52
N ILE A 67 -4.81 -0.65 -0.92
CA ILE A 67 -5.42 -0.59 -2.24
C ILE A 67 -5.83 0.83 -2.62
N GLU A 68 -6.56 1.53 -1.75
CA GLU A 68 -6.98 2.92 -1.97
C GLU A 68 -5.79 3.84 -2.24
N GLY A 69 -4.74 3.74 -1.43
CA GLY A 69 -3.53 4.54 -1.61
C GLY A 69 -2.79 4.23 -2.91
N LEU A 70 -2.71 2.96 -3.30
CA LEU A 70 -2.07 2.54 -4.54
C LEU A 70 -2.81 3.04 -5.78
N VAL A 71 -4.15 3.01 -5.78
CA VAL A 71 -4.97 3.51 -6.91
C VAL A 71 -4.70 4.99 -7.17
N ILE A 72 -4.70 5.81 -6.11
CA ILE A 72 -4.41 7.25 -6.24
C ILE A 72 -2.97 7.47 -6.67
N LEU A 73 -2.02 6.73 -6.09
CA LEU A 73 -0.61 6.85 -6.45
C LEU A 73 -0.36 6.47 -7.92
N ALA A 74 -1.03 5.43 -8.42
CA ALA A 74 -0.98 5.03 -9.82
C ALA A 74 -1.53 6.13 -10.75
N ASP A 75 -2.64 6.76 -10.38
CA ASP A 75 -3.22 7.87 -11.16
C ASP A 75 -2.27 9.07 -11.25
N ILE A 76 -1.64 9.48 -10.13
CA ILE A 76 -0.69 10.61 -10.11
C ILE A 76 0.58 10.29 -10.90
N THR A 77 1.13 9.08 -10.75
CA THR A 77 2.48 8.75 -11.26
C THR A 77 2.46 8.14 -12.66
N HIS A 78 1.30 7.67 -13.13
CA HIS A 78 1.16 6.82 -14.32
C HIS A 78 2.14 5.63 -14.32
N ASN A 79 2.43 5.10 -13.13
CA ASN A 79 3.40 4.01 -12.94
C ASN A 79 2.70 2.65 -13.01
N THR A 80 2.98 1.93 -14.10
CA THR A 80 2.41 0.59 -14.38
C THR A 80 2.75 -0.48 -13.34
N SER A 81 3.83 -0.30 -12.57
CA SER A 81 4.18 -1.22 -11.48
C SER A 81 3.26 -1.05 -10.26
N THR A 82 2.81 0.18 -9.99
CA THR A 82 1.85 0.48 -8.93
C THR A 82 0.44 -0.03 -9.31
N GLU A 83 0.07 0.10 -10.59
CA GLU A 83 -1.17 -0.45 -11.14
C GLU A 83 -1.23 -1.98 -10.97
N ALA A 84 -0.16 -2.69 -11.34
CA ALA A 84 -0.08 -4.14 -11.19
C ALA A 84 -0.24 -4.59 -9.73
N LEU A 85 0.25 -3.80 -8.77
CA LEU A 85 0.19 -4.13 -7.35
C LEU A 85 -1.24 -4.03 -6.78
N TYR A 86 -2.03 -3.04 -7.17
CA TYR A 86 -3.45 -2.96 -6.78
C TYR A 86 -4.28 -4.11 -7.39
N VAL A 87 -4.02 -4.47 -8.64
CA VAL A 87 -4.71 -5.60 -9.29
C VAL A 87 -4.42 -6.93 -8.56
N LEU A 88 -3.19 -7.15 -8.15
CA LEU A 88 -2.77 -8.37 -7.43
C LEU A 88 -3.28 -8.44 -5.98
N THR A 89 -3.51 -7.30 -5.33
CA THR A 89 -4.04 -7.23 -3.96
C THR A 89 -5.57 -7.32 -3.91
N ASN A 90 -6.25 -7.24 -5.06
CA ASN A 90 -7.68 -7.45 -5.20
C ASN A 90 -8.02 -8.73 -6.00
N PRO A 91 -7.93 -9.93 -5.40
CA PRO A 91 -8.21 -11.19 -6.09
C PRO A 91 -9.68 -11.35 -6.54
N GLY A 92 -10.57 -10.41 -6.19
CA GLY A 92 -12.00 -10.44 -6.55
C GLY A 92 -12.38 -9.69 -7.82
N CYS A 93 -11.54 -8.77 -8.33
CA CYS A 93 -11.81 -8.06 -9.58
C CYS A 93 -10.87 -8.53 -10.68
N LEU A 94 -11.30 -9.50 -11.49
CA LEU A 94 -10.71 -9.67 -12.81
C LEU A 94 -10.98 -8.39 -13.61
N HIS A 95 -9.91 -7.64 -13.92
CA HIS A 95 -9.93 -6.68 -15.01
C HIS A 95 -10.11 -7.46 -16.32
N THR A 96 -11.36 -7.67 -16.74
CA THR A 96 -11.66 -7.80 -18.15
C THR A 96 -11.71 -6.40 -18.73
N GLU A 97 -10.61 -5.92 -19.29
CA GLU A 97 -10.71 -4.88 -20.31
C GLU A 97 -11.03 -5.50 -21.68
N PRO A 98 -11.84 -4.83 -22.51
CA PRO A 98 -12.17 -5.25 -23.88
C PRO A 98 -11.02 -5.04 -24.88
#